data_AF-A0A9E3PH23-F1
#
_entry.id   AF-A0A9E3PH23-F1
#
_cell.length_a   1.000
_cell.length_b   1.000
_cell.length_c   1.000
_cell.angle_alpha   90.00
_cell.angle_beta   90.00
_cell.angle_gamma   90.00
#
_symmetry.space_group_name_H-M   'P 1'
#
loop_
_entity.id
_entity.type
_entity.pdbx_description
1 polymer ?
#
loop_
_entity_poly.entity_id
_entity_poly.type
_entity_poly.pdbx_seq_one_letter_code
_entity_poly.pdbx_strand_id
1 'polypeptide(L)'
;MASSSPITPRPTVALSLLILGGTTEASRLAALVADNAEIAPVLSLAGRTREHAPAPIPLRVGGFGGVAGLATYLATNSIDAVIDATHPFAARISAHAASACAIGDVPLARLTRPAWMPEPGDRWQVVPDMAAAVAALGSTPRRVFLTIGRQELAPFNGAPQHHYVVRSIDAPDGFTAPQATFITARGPFALADEEALMHAHAIDVLVTKNAGGAATAAKLKAARNLGLPVVMVARPPEPDVPTFHEPSEALAWVEKLARAKKLASPSHRAAP
;
A
#
# COMPACT_ATOMS: atom_id res chain seq x y z
N MET A 1 -10.22 -6.18 -61.82
CA MET A 1 -9.14 -6.48 -60.86
C MET A 1 -9.31 -5.54 -59.67
N ALA A 2 -9.93 -6.02 -58.60
CA ALA A 2 -10.14 -5.25 -57.38
C ALA A 2 -9.00 -5.59 -56.40
N SER A 3 -8.09 -4.64 -56.20
CA SER A 3 -7.05 -4.75 -55.17
C SER A 3 -7.58 -4.09 -53.91
N SER A 4 -8.14 -4.89 -52.99
CA SER A 4 -8.43 -4.43 -51.63
C SER A 4 -7.12 -4.40 -50.84
N SER A 5 -6.58 -3.20 -50.60
CA SER A 5 -5.53 -3.02 -49.62
C SER A 5 -6.05 -3.42 -48.23
N PRO A 6 -5.28 -4.17 -47.41
CA PRO A 6 -5.70 -4.47 -46.05
C PRO A 6 -5.77 -3.16 -45.25
N ILE A 7 -6.94 -2.89 -44.66
CA ILE A 7 -7.12 -1.82 -43.69
C ILE A 7 -6.24 -2.19 -42.49
N THR A 8 -5.13 -1.47 -42.31
CA THR A 8 -4.36 -1.52 -41.06
C THR A 8 -5.30 -1.10 -39.93
N PRO A 9 -5.53 -1.94 -38.89
CA PRO A 9 -6.35 -1.50 -37.76
C PRO A 9 -5.70 -0.25 -37.16
N ARG A 10 -6.47 0.84 -37.04
CA ARG A 10 -6.06 2.01 -36.27
C ARG A 10 -5.69 1.54 -34.85
N PRO A 11 -4.67 2.14 -34.21
CA PRO A 11 -4.35 1.81 -32.83
C PRO A 11 -5.62 1.98 -31.98
N THR A 12 -6.09 0.89 -31.39
CA THR A 12 -7.11 0.91 -30.35
C THR A 12 -6.66 1.89 -29.29
N VAL A 13 -7.52 2.85 -28.94
CA VAL A 13 -7.20 3.80 -27.86
C VAL A 13 -7.06 3.00 -26.57
N ALA A 14 -5.82 2.77 -26.15
CA ALA A 14 -5.52 2.08 -24.91
C ALA A 14 -6.10 2.87 -23.73
N LEU A 15 -6.54 2.17 -22.69
CA LEU A 15 -6.99 2.77 -21.45
C LEU A 15 -5.76 3.23 -20.66
N SER A 16 -5.65 4.53 -20.40
CA SER A 16 -4.61 5.14 -19.59
C SER A 16 -4.88 4.88 -18.11
N LEU A 17 -4.04 4.05 -17.49
CA LEU A 17 -4.23 3.58 -16.11
C LEU A 17 -3.16 4.17 -15.19
N LEU A 18 -3.57 4.82 -14.09
CA LEU A 18 -2.67 5.19 -13.00
C LEU A 18 -2.77 4.18 -11.85
N ILE A 19 -1.64 3.58 -11.49
CA ILE A 19 -1.52 2.71 -10.30
C ILE A 19 -0.78 3.49 -9.21
N LEU A 20 -1.47 3.88 -8.14
CA LEU A 20 -0.82 4.44 -6.95
C LEU A 20 -0.23 3.28 -6.14
N GLY A 21 1.10 3.23 -6.03
CA GLY A 21 1.80 2.03 -5.58
C GLY A 21 2.55 2.14 -4.25
N GLY A 22 3.43 1.18 -4.01
CA GLY A 22 4.23 1.04 -2.78
C GLY A 22 3.92 -0.22 -1.98
N THR A 23 3.19 -1.17 -2.55
CA THR A 23 2.81 -2.45 -1.95
C THR A 23 3.17 -3.60 -2.88
N THR A 24 3.19 -4.82 -2.33
CA THR A 24 3.35 -6.05 -3.13
C THR A 24 2.19 -6.23 -4.11
N GLU A 25 0.98 -5.83 -3.72
CA GLU A 25 -0.21 -5.90 -4.56
C GLU A 25 -0.09 -4.98 -5.78
N ALA A 26 0.43 -3.75 -5.60
CA ALA A 26 0.72 -2.83 -6.70
C ALA A 26 1.76 -3.42 -7.68
N SER A 27 2.84 -4.02 -7.15
CA SER A 27 3.86 -4.65 -7.99
C SER A 27 3.33 -5.85 -8.77
N ARG A 28 2.48 -6.68 -8.14
CA ARG A 28 1.81 -7.81 -8.83
C ARG A 28 0.87 -7.31 -9.92
N LEU A 29 0.06 -6.29 -9.65
CA LEU A 29 -0.82 -5.70 -10.67
C LEU A 29 -0.01 -5.11 -11.83
N ALA A 30 1.05 -4.36 -11.53
CA ALA A 30 1.96 -3.79 -12.52
C ALA A 30 2.54 -4.86 -13.46
N ALA A 31 2.94 -6.01 -12.92
CA ALA A 31 3.43 -7.14 -13.72
C ALA A 31 2.32 -7.75 -14.60
N LEU A 32 1.08 -7.87 -14.10
CA LEU A 32 -0.04 -8.41 -14.88
C LEU A 32 -0.46 -7.50 -16.05
N VAL A 33 -0.32 -6.18 -15.91
CA VAL A 33 -0.70 -5.23 -16.96
C VAL A 33 0.43 -4.91 -17.95
N ALA A 34 1.67 -5.36 -17.69
CA ALA A 34 2.85 -4.92 -18.44
C ALA A 34 2.77 -5.24 -19.94
N ASP A 35 2.27 -6.42 -20.28
CA ASP A 35 2.17 -6.89 -21.66
C ASP A 35 0.76 -6.70 -22.27
N ASN A 36 -0.13 -5.95 -21.60
CA ASN A 36 -1.50 -5.74 -22.06
C ASN A 36 -1.58 -4.55 -23.02
N ALA A 37 -1.71 -4.83 -24.33
CA ALA A 37 -1.79 -3.80 -25.37
C ALA A 37 -3.05 -2.90 -25.30
N GLU A 38 -4.06 -3.27 -24.52
CA GLU A 38 -5.28 -2.48 -24.35
C GLU A 38 -5.19 -1.47 -23.19
N ILE A 39 -4.11 -1.53 -22.39
CA ILE A 39 -3.91 -0.72 -21.19
C ILE A 39 -2.55 -0.01 -21.33
N ALA A 40 -2.53 1.29 -21.06
CA ALA A 40 -1.31 2.09 -20.95
C ALA A 40 -1.08 2.42 -19.46
N PRO A 41 -0.38 1.57 -18.70
CA PRO A 41 -0.24 1.72 -17.25
C PRO A 41 0.94 2.62 -16.86
N VAL A 42 0.76 3.38 -15.78
CA VAL A 42 1.83 4.10 -15.09
C VAL A 42 1.81 3.76 -13.60
N LEU A 43 2.93 3.29 -13.07
CA LEU A 43 3.12 3.12 -11.63
C LEU A 43 3.57 4.43 -10.99
N SER A 44 2.96 4.81 -9.88
CA SER A 44 3.32 6.02 -9.13
C SER A 44 3.76 5.69 -7.70
N LEU A 45 5.00 6.03 -7.37
CA LEU A 45 5.56 5.87 -6.03
C LEU A 45 5.78 7.21 -5.33
N ALA A 46 5.56 7.25 -4.02
CA ALA A 46 5.76 8.46 -3.23
C ALA A 46 7.24 8.85 -3.00
N GLY A 47 8.20 7.98 -3.35
CA GLY A 47 9.64 8.21 -3.10
C GLY A 47 10.03 8.14 -1.61
N ARG A 48 9.30 7.32 -0.82
CA ARG A 48 9.52 7.23 0.64
C ARG A 48 10.67 6.32 1.05
N THR A 49 11.11 5.43 0.17
CA THR A 49 12.33 4.63 0.34
C THR A 49 13.44 5.22 -0.52
N ARG A 50 14.69 5.11 -0.07
CA ARG A 50 15.85 5.58 -0.84
C ARG A 50 16.00 4.84 -2.17
N GLU A 51 15.69 3.55 -2.14
CA GLU A 51 15.66 2.68 -3.32
C GLU A 51 14.30 2.02 -3.48
N HIS A 52 13.85 1.89 -4.74
CA HIS A 52 12.66 1.16 -5.14
C HIS A 52 13.05 0.05 -6.13
N ALA A 53 12.30 -1.05 -6.11
CA ALA A 53 12.52 -2.13 -7.06
C ALA A 53 12.21 -1.66 -8.49
N PRO A 54 12.82 -2.27 -9.52
CA PRO A 54 12.47 -2.01 -10.91
C PRO A 54 10.98 -2.26 -11.14
N ALA A 55 10.34 -1.44 -11.98
CA ALA A 55 8.96 -1.62 -12.39
C ALA A 55 8.91 -2.13 -13.84
N PRO A 56 8.05 -3.11 -14.17
CA PRO A 56 7.89 -3.61 -15.54
C PRO A 56 7.08 -2.66 -16.44
N ILE A 57 6.64 -1.52 -15.91
CA ILE A 57 5.81 -0.51 -16.58
C ILE A 57 6.39 0.89 -16.30
N PRO A 58 6.03 1.92 -17.10
CA PRO A 58 6.44 3.30 -16.84
C PRO A 58 6.23 3.71 -15.38
N LEU A 59 7.25 4.33 -14.80
CA LEU A 59 7.31 4.67 -13.39
C LEU A 59 7.45 6.19 -13.20
N ARG A 60 6.60 6.77 -12.34
CA ARG A 60 6.81 8.11 -11.78
C ARG A 60 7.13 8.04 -10.29
N VAL A 61 7.99 8.93 -9.83
CA VAL A 61 8.35 9.07 -8.41
C VAL A 61 8.13 10.51 -7.95
N GLY A 62 7.44 10.67 -6.83
CA GLY A 62 7.19 11.96 -6.21
C GLY A 62 5.71 12.22 -5.89
N GLY A 63 5.46 13.23 -5.08
CA GLY A 63 4.10 13.66 -4.74
C GLY A 63 3.34 14.25 -5.93
N PHE A 64 2.05 14.48 -5.73
CA PHE A 64 1.20 15.18 -6.70
C PHE A 64 0.89 16.63 -6.30
N GLY A 65 1.26 17.08 -5.10
CA GLY A 65 0.90 18.42 -4.61
C GLY A 65 -0.53 18.51 -4.04
N GLY A 66 -1.01 17.43 -3.40
CA GLY A 66 -2.36 17.39 -2.80
C GLY A 66 -3.44 16.97 -3.80
N VAL A 67 -4.70 17.26 -3.45
CA VAL A 67 -5.88 16.93 -4.28
C VAL A 67 -5.82 17.66 -5.62
N ALA A 68 -5.60 18.98 -5.60
CA ALA A 68 -5.60 19.81 -6.80
C ALA A 68 -4.53 19.35 -7.80
N GLY A 69 -3.30 19.11 -7.35
CA GLY A 69 -2.25 18.67 -8.24
C GLY A 69 -2.43 17.24 -8.75
N LEU A 70 -3.08 16.34 -7.98
CA LEU A 70 -3.48 15.03 -8.50
C LEU A 70 -4.57 15.18 -9.58
N ALA A 71 -5.59 16.01 -9.36
CA ALA A 71 -6.64 16.26 -10.36
C ALA A 71 -6.07 16.85 -11.67
N THR A 72 -5.15 17.81 -11.56
CA THR A 72 -4.41 18.34 -12.72
C THR A 72 -3.62 17.25 -13.43
N TYR A 73 -2.94 16.37 -12.67
CA TYR A 73 -2.21 15.24 -13.26
C TYR A 73 -3.15 14.30 -14.03
N LEU A 74 -4.30 13.94 -13.45
CA LEU A 74 -5.29 13.07 -14.10
C LEU A 74 -5.77 13.67 -15.43
N ALA A 75 -6.10 14.96 -15.44
CA ALA A 75 -6.56 15.66 -16.64
C ALA A 75 -5.47 15.79 -17.71
N THR A 76 -4.29 16.31 -17.35
CA THR A 76 -3.18 16.55 -18.30
C THR A 76 -2.68 15.27 -18.94
N ASN A 77 -2.71 14.14 -18.22
CA ASN A 77 -2.25 12.84 -18.73
C ASN A 77 -3.39 11.98 -19.29
N SER A 78 -4.61 12.54 -19.38
CA SER A 78 -5.80 11.83 -19.87
C SER A 78 -5.98 10.45 -19.19
N ILE A 79 -5.83 10.42 -17.86
CA ILE A 79 -5.98 9.20 -17.08
C ILE A 79 -7.45 8.78 -17.11
N ASP A 80 -7.71 7.55 -17.55
CA ASP A 80 -9.05 7.00 -17.69
C ASP A 80 -9.49 6.22 -16.45
N ALA A 81 -8.55 5.71 -15.65
CA ALA A 81 -8.85 4.98 -14.42
C ALA A 81 -7.69 5.07 -13.43
N VAL A 82 -8.01 4.97 -12.15
CA VAL A 82 -7.04 4.90 -11.06
C VAL A 82 -7.25 3.62 -10.25
N ILE A 83 -6.16 2.89 -9.99
CA ILE A 83 -6.09 1.89 -8.93
C ILE A 83 -5.26 2.45 -7.78
N ASP A 84 -5.92 2.69 -6.64
CA ASP A 84 -5.21 2.90 -5.38
C ASP A 84 -4.75 1.56 -4.82
N ALA A 85 -3.48 1.21 -5.08
CA ALA A 85 -2.80 0.07 -4.50
C ALA A 85 -1.76 0.50 -3.43
N THR A 86 -1.96 1.66 -2.79
CA THR A 86 -1.06 2.13 -1.74
C THR A 86 -1.22 1.33 -0.44
N HIS A 87 -0.28 1.50 0.50
CA HIS A 87 -0.33 0.80 1.79
C HIS A 87 -1.63 1.15 2.55
N PRO A 88 -2.28 0.24 3.31
CA PRO A 88 -3.53 0.54 4.02
C PRO A 88 -3.46 1.71 5.01
N PHE A 89 -2.26 2.07 5.46
CA PHE A 89 -2.00 3.24 6.32
C PHE A 89 -1.63 4.51 5.55
N ALA A 90 -1.65 4.49 4.23
CA ALA A 90 -1.41 5.64 3.38
C ALA A 90 -2.68 6.50 3.18
N ALA A 91 -3.52 6.61 4.22
CA ALA A 91 -4.85 7.22 4.17
C ALA A 91 -4.91 8.59 3.48
N ARG A 92 -3.89 9.43 3.67
CA ARG A 92 -3.84 10.75 3.03
C ARG A 92 -3.85 10.67 1.50
N ILE A 93 -3.05 9.80 0.89
CA ILE A 93 -3.04 9.69 -0.59
C ILE A 93 -4.30 8.98 -1.09
N SER A 94 -4.83 8.01 -0.34
CA SER A 94 -6.12 7.38 -0.67
C SER A 94 -7.27 8.38 -0.66
N ALA A 95 -7.35 9.24 0.36
CA ALA A 95 -8.32 10.33 0.43
C ALA A 95 -8.12 11.34 -0.71
N HIS A 96 -6.87 11.70 -1.01
CA HIS A 96 -6.58 12.59 -2.14
C HIS A 96 -7.01 11.98 -3.48
N ALA A 97 -6.78 10.68 -3.67
CA ALA A 97 -7.19 9.96 -4.87
C ALA A 97 -8.70 10.00 -5.03
N ALA A 98 -9.46 9.69 -3.98
CA ALA A 98 -10.92 9.75 -4.00
C ALA A 98 -11.43 11.14 -4.39
N SER A 99 -10.92 12.20 -3.76
CA SER A 99 -11.32 13.57 -4.08
C SER A 99 -10.92 13.99 -5.50
N ALA A 100 -9.70 13.69 -5.94
CA ALA A 100 -9.23 14.08 -7.27
C ALA A 100 -9.95 13.32 -8.40
N CYS A 101 -10.23 12.03 -8.19
CA CYS A 101 -10.99 11.21 -9.12
C CYS A 101 -12.44 11.70 -9.23
N ALA A 102 -13.07 12.08 -8.12
CA ALA A 102 -14.41 12.67 -8.14
C ALA A 102 -14.46 14.02 -8.89
N ILE A 103 -13.43 14.86 -8.78
CA ILE A 103 -13.34 16.13 -9.53
C ILE A 103 -13.25 15.89 -11.04
N GLY A 104 -12.48 14.87 -11.46
CA GLY A 104 -12.22 14.58 -12.87
C GLY A 104 -13.18 13.57 -13.51
N ASP A 105 -14.18 13.09 -12.77
CA ASP A 105 -15.04 11.94 -13.15
C ASP A 105 -14.23 10.71 -13.61
N VAL A 106 -13.12 10.44 -12.91
CA VAL A 106 -12.23 9.30 -13.21
C VAL A 106 -12.60 8.13 -12.30
N PRO A 107 -12.94 6.95 -12.84
CA PRO A 107 -13.14 5.75 -12.05
C PRO A 107 -11.96 5.43 -11.13
N LEU A 108 -12.25 5.20 -9.85
CA LEU A 108 -11.29 4.80 -8.84
C LEU A 108 -11.69 3.46 -8.24
N ALA A 109 -10.72 2.56 -8.07
CA ALA A 109 -10.88 1.38 -7.24
C ALA A 109 -9.68 1.21 -6.29
N ARG A 110 -9.93 0.55 -5.17
CA ARG A 110 -8.93 0.19 -4.17
C ARG A 110 -8.45 -1.24 -4.41
N LEU A 111 -7.14 -1.45 -4.43
CA LEU A 111 -6.53 -2.77 -4.35
C LEU A 111 -5.78 -2.87 -3.02
N THR A 112 -6.32 -3.63 -2.08
CA THR A 112 -5.79 -3.73 -0.72
C THR A 112 -5.96 -5.15 -0.21
N ARG A 113 -4.96 -5.70 0.46
CA ARG A 113 -5.09 -7.02 1.09
C ARG A 113 -6.02 -6.98 2.31
N PRO A 114 -6.68 -8.10 2.67
CA PRO A 114 -7.50 -8.18 3.88
C PRO A 114 -6.71 -7.83 5.16
N ALA A 115 -7.41 -7.30 6.17
CA ALA A 115 -6.85 -7.11 7.50
C ALA A 115 -6.54 -8.47 8.13
N TRP A 116 -5.50 -8.53 8.97
CA TRP A 116 -5.30 -9.71 9.80
C TRP A 116 -6.42 -9.77 10.85
N MET A 117 -6.87 -10.99 11.13
CA MET A 117 -7.81 -11.31 12.19
C MET A 117 -7.06 -12.06 13.30
N PRO A 118 -7.44 -11.86 14.58
CA PRO A 118 -6.85 -12.61 15.68
C PRO A 118 -7.23 -14.10 15.56
N GLU A 119 -6.25 -14.97 15.82
CA GLU A 119 -6.41 -16.42 15.91
C GLU A 119 -6.34 -16.87 17.37
N PRO A 120 -6.77 -18.11 17.71
CA PRO A 120 -6.62 -18.63 19.07
C PRO A 120 -5.19 -18.50 19.60
N GLY A 121 -5.05 -17.96 20.80
CA GLY A 121 -3.76 -17.67 21.44
C GLY A 121 -3.21 -16.27 21.17
N ASP A 122 -3.79 -15.51 20.22
CA ASP A 122 -3.41 -14.11 20.02
C ASP A 122 -3.88 -13.23 21.18
N ARG A 123 -2.97 -12.38 21.68
CA ARG A 123 -3.23 -11.42 22.76
C ARG A 123 -3.24 -9.99 22.23
N TRP A 124 -4.20 -9.68 21.36
CA TRP A 124 -4.25 -8.38 20.70
C TRP A 124 -5.02 -7.36 21.53
N GLN A 125 -4.47 -6.16 21.66
CA GLN A 125 -5.17 -4.95 22.04
C GLN A 125 -5.24 -4.04 20.82
N VAL A 126 -6.43 -3.89 20.24
CA VAL A 126 -6.64 -3.04 19.08
C VAL A 126 -6.79 -1.59 19.52
N VAL A 127 -6.06 -0.68 18.88
CA VAL A 127 -6.05 0.77 19.18
C VAL A 127 -6.27 1.59 17.91
N PRO A 128 -6.91 2.77 17.97
CA PRO A 128 -7.27 3.53 16.77
C PRO A 128 -6.07 4.19 16.06
N ASP A 129 -5.01 4.53 16.78
CA ASP A 129 -3.88 5.29 16.26
C ASP A 129 -2.60 5.10 17.10
N MET A 130 -1.53 5.81 16.72
CA MET A 130 -0.23 5.74 17.41
C MET A 130 -0.25 6.36 18.81
N ALA A 131 -1.05 7.39 19.06
CA ALA A 131 -1.15 8.00 20.39
C ALA A 131 -1.80 7.02 21.38
N ALA A 132 -2.88 6.36 20.94
CA ALA A 132 -3.51 5.29 21.69
C ALA A 132 -2.59 4.06 21.83
N ALA A 133 -1.74 3.77 20.85
CA ALA A 133 -0.73 2.73 20.97
C ALA A 133 0.30 3.03 22.08
N VAL A 134 0.76 4.28 22.18
CA VAL A 134 1.64 4.72 23.27
C VAL A 134 0.92 4.64 24.62
N ALA A 135 -0.32 5.10 24.71
CA ALA A 135 -1.11 5.01 25.94
C ALA A 135 -1.30 3.55 26.42
N ALA A 136 -1.50 2.62 25.48
CA ALA A 136 -1.63 1.19 25.76
C ALA A 136 -0.36 0.54 26.33
N LEU A 137 0.82 1.14 26.15
CA LEU A 137 2.06 0.64 26.75
C LEU A 137 2.12 0.84 28.27
N GLY A 138 1.41 1.84 28.79
CA GLY A 138 1.39 2.20 30.21
C GLY A 138 2.66 2.89 30.70
N SER A 139 2.78 3.07 32.02
CA SER A 139 3.91 3.76 32.66
C SER A 139 5.04 2.82 33.09
N THR A 140 4.77 1.53 33.25
CA THR A 140 5.80 0.54 33.61
C THR A 140 6.79 0.38 32.46
N PRO A 141 8.11 0.42 32.70
CA PRO A 141 9.11 0.15 31.66
C PRO A 141 8.88 -1.21 31.00
N ARG A 142 9.02 -1.24 29.66
CA ARG A 142 8.82 -2.43 28.82
C ARG A 142 9.81 -2.40 27.67
N ARG A 143 10.08 -3.58 27.09
CA ARG A 143 10.88 -3.79 25.89
C ARG A 143 9.94 -3.92 24.70
N VAL A 144 9.81 -2.84 23.94
CA VAL A 144 8.76 -2.63 22.94
C VAL A 144 9.33 -2.84 21.55
N PHE A 145 8.78 -3.81 20.81
CA PHE A 145 9.15 -4.00 19.40
C PHE A 145 8.23 -3.19 18.49
N LEU A 146 8.76 -2.14 17.86
CA LEU A 146 8.06 -1.27 16.93
C LEU A 146 8.29 -1.72 15.48
N THR A 147 7.21 -2.17 14.83
CA THR A 147 7.20 -2.56 13.41
C THR A 147 6.28 -1.68 12.57
N ILE A 148 6.18 -0.40 12.95
CA ILE A 148 5.25 0.58 12.39
C ILE A 148 5.87 1.43 11.26
N GLY A 149 7.15 1.19 10.93
CA GLY A 149 7.92 1.96 9.97
C GLY A 149 8.47 3.26 10.55
N ARG A 150 9.28 3.97 9.76
CA ARG A 150 10.06 5.12 10.26
C ARG A 150 9.29 6.43 10.48
N GLN A 151 8.17 6.62 9.78
CA GLN A 151 7.48 7.93 9.70
C GLN A 151 6.54 8.22 10.88
N GLU A 152 6.24 7.22 11.70
CA GLU A 152 5.19 7.31 12.73
C GLU A 152 5.73 7.01 14.13
N LEU A 153 7.04 7.17 14.33
CA LEU A 153 7.72 6.93 15.60
C LEU A 153 7.61 8.10 16.58
N ALA A 154 7.35 9.32 16.10
CA ALA A 154 7.37 10.54 16.92
C ALA A 154 6.52 10.45 18.21
N PRO A 155 5.30 9.86 18.22
CA PRO A 155 4.53 9.72 19.45
C PRO A 155 5.24 8.93 20.56
N PHE A 156 6.09 7.95 20.20
CA PHE A 156 6.79 7.10 21.17
C PHE A 156 7.94 7.82 21.89
N ASN A 157 8.39 8.98 21.38
CA ASN A 157 9.30 9.86 22.13
C ASN A 157 8.65 10.39 23.43
N GLY A 158 7.31 10.43 23.50
CA GLY A 158 6.54 10.81 24.69
C GLY A 158 6.50 9.75 25.79
N ALA A 159 7.05 8.56 25.56
CA ALA A 159 7.15 7.49 26.53
C ALA A 159 8.60 6.95 26.62
N PRO A 160 9.56 7.79 27.08
CA PRO A 160 10.99 7.48 27.07
C PRO A 160 11.41 6.41 28.09
N GLN A 161 10.52 6.02 29.00
CA GLN A 161 10.75 4.97 29.99
C GLN A 161 10.87 3.56 29.40
N HIS A 162 10.40 3.35 28.16
CA HIS A 162 10.48 2.06 27.49
C HIS A 162 11.80 1.89 26.74
N HIS A 163 12.21 0.64 26.57
CA HIS A 163 13.29 0.24 25.67
C HIS A 163 12.68 -0.13 24.32
N TYR A 164 13.06 0.58 23.26
CA TYR A 164 12.51 0.37 21.93
C TYR A 164 13.44 -0.43 21.04
N VAL A 165 12.91 -1.48 20.42
CA VAL A 165 13.52 -2.11 19.25
C VAL A 165 12.71 -1.67 18.05
N VAL A 166 13.31 -0.92 17.14
CA VAL A 166 12.63 -0.31 16.01
C VAL A 166 13.10 -0.98 14.73
N ARG A 167 12.19 -1.57 13.96
CA ARG A 167 12.51 -2.12 12.65
C ARG A 167 11.85 -1.33 11.53
N SER A 168 12.67 -0.87 10.58
CA SER A 168 12.22 -0.13 9.40
C SER A 168 13.13 -0.41 8.20
N ILE A 169 12.65 -0.09 6.98
CA ILE A 169 13.41 -0.28 5.74
C ILE A 169 14.60 0.68 5.67
N ASP A 170 14.38 1.95 6.01
CA ASP A 170 15.42 2.95 6.17
C ASP A 170 15.49 3.35 7.65
N ALA A 171 16.67 3.76 8.12
CA ALA A 171 16.83 4.30 9.46
C ALA A 171 15.85 5.48 9.70
N PRO A 172 15.25 5.57 10.89
CA PRO A 172 14.39 6.70 11.22
C PRO A 172 15.18 7.96 11.57
N ASP A 173 14.58 9.10 11.27
CA ASP A 173 15.07 10.41 11.69
C ASP A 173 14.21 10.90 12.87
N GLY A 174 14.81 11.60 13.83
CA GLY A 174 14.07 12.28 14.90
C GLY A 174 13.49 11.40 16.01
N PHE A 175 13.86 10.12 16.09
CA PHE A 175 13.56 9.29 17.26
C PHE A 175 14.59 9.55 18.36
N THR A 176 14.14 10.05 19.50
CA THR A 176 15.00 10.60 20.57
C THR A 176 14.88 9.84 21.89
N ALA A 177 14.08 8.79 21.95
CA ALA A 177 13.99 7.94 23.13
C ALA A 177 15.40 7.40 23.49
N PRO A 178 15.82 7.49 24.77
CA PRO A 178 17.22 7.24 25.16
C PRO A 178 17.63 5.77 25.00
N GLN A 179 16.67 4.85 25.07
CA GLN A 179 16.90 3.42 24.95
C GLN A 179 16.28 2.90 23.66
N ALA A 180 17.02 2.97 22.56
CA ALA A 180 16.55 2.52 21.25
C ALA A 180 17.60 1.66 20.53
N THR A 181 17.16 0.56 19.93
CA THR A 181 17.92 -0.25 18.98
C THR A 181 17.23 -0.20 17.63
N PHE A 182 17.96 0.16 16.58
CA PHE A 182 17.42 0.26 15.22
C PHE A 182 17.88 -0.91 14.37
N ILE A 183 16.92 -1.57 13.71
CA ILE A 183 17.14 -2.68 12.80
C ILE A 183 16.67 -2.23 11.42
N THR A 184 17.62 -2.10 10.50
CA THR A 184 17.34 -1.78 9.10
C THR A 184 17.12 -3.08 8.33
N ALA A 185 15.87 -3.39 7.99
CA ALA A 185 15.53 -4.62 7.30
C ALA A 185 14.26 -4.49 6.45
N ARG A 186 14.22 -5.26 5.37
CA ARG A 186 13.06 -5.40 4.48
C ARG A 186 12.62 -6.86 4.46
N GLY A 187 11.31 -7.07 4.57
CA GLY A 187 10.74 -8.43 4.49
C GLY A 187 10.84 -9.03 3.08
N PRO A 188 10.39 -10.29 2.90
CA PRO A 188 9.65 -11.08 3.88
C PRO A 188 10.51 -11.54 5.08
N PHE A 189 9.87 -11.78 6.22
CA PHE A 189 10.54 -12.26 7.43
C PHE A 189 10.13 -13.71 7.76
N ALA A 190 11.09 -14.56 8.08
CA ALA A 190 10.81 -15.93 8.50
C ALA A 190 10.37 -15.99 9.97
N LEU A 191 9.51 -16.96 10.30
CA LEU A 191 9.00 -17.13 11.66
C LEU A 191 10.12 -17.35 12.69
N ALA A 192 11.06 -18.25 12.39
CA ALA A 192 12.16 -18.56 13.31
C ALA A 192 13.02 -17.32 13.61
N ASP A 193 13.24 -16.47 12.61
CA ASP A 193 14.01 -15.23 12.77
C ASP A 193 13.25 -14.22 13.65
N GLU A 194 11.92 -14.14 13.52
CA GLU A 194 11.09 -13.29 14.38
C GLU A 194 11.13 -13.76 15.83
N GLU A 195 11.02 -15.07 16.08
CA GLU A 195 11.10 -15.65 17.43
C GLU A 195 12.48 -15.41 18.04
N ALA A 196 13.55 -15.68 17.28
CA ALA A 196 14.92 -15.44 17.71
C ALA A 196 15.17 -13.97 18.03
N LEU A 197 14.68 -13.04 17.19
CA LEU A 197 14.78 -11.60 17.44
C LEU A 197 14.04 -11.18 18.70
N MET A 198 12.78 -11.62 18.86
CA MET A 198 11.98 -11.29 20.04
C MET A 198 12.60 -11.83 21.32
N HIS A 199 13.17 -13.04 21.29
CA HIS A 199 13.93 -13.60 22.41
C HIS A 199 15.23 -12.85 22.70
N ALA A 200 16.08 -12.63 21.69
CA ALA A 200 17.38 -11.98 21.85
C ALA A 200 17.25 -10.56 22.41
N HIS A 201 16.17 -9.86 22.04
CA HIS A 201 15.86 -8.55 22.57
C HIS A 201 14.93 -8.56 23.79
N ALA A 202 14.57 -9.73 24.34
CA ALA A 202 13.65 -9.89 25.47
C ALA A 202 12.39 -9.02 25.34
N ILE A 203 11.70 -9.10 24.21
CA ILE A 203 10.55 -8.26 23.90
C ILE A 203 9.37 -8.59 24.82
N ASP A 204 8.76 -7.56 25.41
CA ASP A 204 7.58 -7.66 26.28
C ASP A 204 6.26 -7.39 25.54
N VAL A 205 6.32 -6.67 24.41
CA VAL A 205 5.15 -6.27 23.63
C VAL A 205 5.54 -5.91 22.20
N LEU A 206 4.75 -6.39 21.23
CA LEU A 206 4.83 -5.97 19.84
C LEU A 206 3.85 -4.82 19.59
N VAL A 207 4.30 -3.75 18.96
CA VAL A 207 3.41 -2.71 18.39
C VAL A 207 3.49 -2.77 16.87
N THR A 208 2.34 -2.92 16.23
CA THR A 208 2.27 -3.04 14.79
C THR A 208 0.99 -2.48 14.20
N LYS A 209 1.04 -2.17 12.91
CA LYS A 209 -0.11 -1.74 12.11
C LYS A 209 -0.83 -2.98 11.58
N ASN A 210 -2.16 -2.97 11.53
CA ASN A 210 -2.92 -4.01 10.84
C ASN A 210 -2.81 -3.85 9.31
N ALA A 211 -1.60 -4.02 8.79
CA ALA A 211 -1.28 -3.86 7.37
C ALA A 211 -1.84 -5.01 6.53
N GLY A 212 -2.16 -6.16 7.14
CA GLY A 212 -2.51 -7.38 6.42
C GLY A 212 -1.33 -7.95 5.63
N GLY A 213 -1.63 -8.98 4.82
CA GLY A 213 -0.67 -9.61 3.90
C GLY A 213 0.32 -10.56 4.56
N ALA A 214 0.85 -11.50 3.78
CA ALA A 214 1.71 -12.57 4.29
C ALA A 214 3.14 -12.10 4.62
N ALA A 215 3.69 -11.17 3.85
CA ALA A 215 5.12 -10.81 3.88
C ALA A 215 5.62 -10.33 5.26
N THR A 216 4.74 -9.81 6.12
CA THR A 216 5.10 -9.36 7.47
C THR A 216 4.30 -10.04 8.58
N ALA A 217 3.51 -11.07 8.26
CA ALA A 217 2.64 -11.74 9.24
C ALA A 217 3.44 -12.57 10.26
N ALA A 218 4.66 -13.00 9.93
CA ALA A 218 5.50 -13.87 10.77
C ALA A 218 5.66 -13.35 12.22
N LYS A 219 5.77 -12.03 12.40
CA LYS A 219 5.87 -11.39 13.73
C LYS A 219 4.67 -11.65 14.64
N LEU A 220 3.47 -11.79 14.06
CA LEU A 220 2.25 -12.05 14.83
C LEU A 220 2.25 -13.50 15.33
N LYS A 221 2.66 -14.43 14.46
CA LYS A 221 2.80 -15.84 14.82
C LYS A 221 3.92 -16.04 15.85
N ALA A 222 5.04 -15.32 15.73
CA ALA A 222 6.09 -15.30 16.75
C ALA A 222 5.57 -14.76 18.09
N ALA A 223 4.89 -13.61 18.09
CA ALA A 223 4.30 -13.05 19.31
C ALA A 223 3.34 -14.03 19.97
N ARG A 224 2.51 -14.74 19.19
CA ARG A 224 1.62 -15.79 19.68
C ARG A 224 2.36 -16.97 20.32
N ASN A 225 3.35 -17.52 19.63
CA ASN A 225 4.15 -18.65 20.12
C ASN A 225 4.88 -18.30 21.42
N LEU A 226 5.27 -17.03 21.57
CA LEU A 226 5.93 -16.50 22.77
C LEU A 226 4.95 -15.99 23.84
N GLY A 227 3.63 -16.04 23.60
CA GLY A 227 2.62 -15.52 24.52
C GLY A 227 2.66 -14.00 24.73
N LEU A 228 3.30 -13.25 23.81
CA LEU A 228 3.48 -11.82 23.90
C LEU A 228 2.21 -11.06 23.51
N PRO A 229 1.86 -9.97 24.23
CA PRO A 229 0.79 -9.07 23.82
C PRO A 229 1.18 -8.31 22.55
N VAL A 230 0.17 -8.01 21.73
CA VAL A 230 0.30 -7.20 20.51
C VAL A 230 -0.60 -5.98 20.62
N VAL A 231 -0.01 -4.79 20.62
CA VAL A 231 -0.75 -3.54 20.39
C VAL A 231 -0.92 -3.39 18.88
N MET A 232 -2.15 -3.65 18.41
CA MET A 232 -2.50 -3.64 16.99
C MET A 232 -3.17 -2.31 16.64
N VAL A 233 -2.47 -1.46 15.88
CA VAL A 233 -3.06 -0.22 15.37
C VAL A 233 -4.05 -0.58 14.26
N ALA A 234 -5.30 -0.13 14.41
CA ALA A 234 -6.39 -0.32 13.47
C ALA A 234 -6.11 0.41 12.15
N ARG A 235 -6.70 -0.08 11.05
CA ARG A 235 -6.62 0.63 9.77
C ARG A 235 -7.38 1.96 9.89
N PRO A 236 -6.86 3.05 9.30
CA PRO A 236 -7.61 4.29 9.18
C PRO A 236 -8.84 4.07 8.29
N PRO A 237 -9.84 4.97 8.35
CA PRO A 237 -10.98 4.95 7.43
C PRO A 237 -10.53 4.95 5.96
N GLU A 238 -11.16 4.10 5.15
CA GLU A 238 -10.91 4.02 3.70
C GLU A 238 -12.03 4.75 2.92
N PRO A 239 -11.74 5.28 1.71
CA PRO A 239 -12.76 5.81 0.83
C PRO A 239 -13.79 4.74 0.42
N ASP A 240 -15.04 5.15 0.24
CA ASP A 240 -16.11 4.27 -0.27
C ASP A 240 -16.00 4.13 -1.79
N VAL A 241 -15.19 3.16 -2.23
CA VAL A 241 -14.94 2.84 -3.63
C VAL A 241 -14.89 1.32 -3.83
N PRO A 242 -15.10 0.80 -5.05
CA PRO A 242 -14.90 -0.62 -5.34
C PRO A 242 -13.55 -1.10 -4.81
N THR A 243 -13.57 -2.15 -4.00
CA THR A 243 -12.38 -2.68 -3.33
C THR A 243 -12.14 -4.11 -3.75
N PHE A 244 -10.91 -4.39 -4.15
CA PHE A 244 -10.43 -5.70 -4.58
C PHE A 244 -9.30 -6.18 -3.66
N HIS A 245 -9.21 -7.49 -3.48
CA HIS A 245 -8.24 -8.11 -2.60
C HIS A 245 -7.17 -8.89 -3.37
N GLU A 246 -7.44 -9.25 -4.63
CA GLU A 246 -6.46 -9.84 -5.54
C GLU A 246 -6.18 -8.94 -6.77
N PRO A 247 -4.91 -8.88 -7.22
CA PRO A 247 -4.55 -8.12 -8.42
C PRO A 247 -5.32 -8.52 -9.69
N SER A 248 -5.72 -9.79 -9.81
CA SER A 248 -6.52 -10.28 -10.95
C SER A 248 -7.93 -9.69 -10.98
N GLU A 249 -8.55 -9.44 -9.83
CA GLU A 249 -9.87 -8.81 -9.75
C GLU A 249 -9.79 -7.33 -10.15
N ALA A 250 -8.76 -6.63 -9.69
CA ALA A 250 -8.48 -5.26 -10.11
C ALA A 250 -8.21 -5.17 -11.61
N LEU A 251 -7.45 -6.11 -12.18
CA LEU A 251 -7.23 -6.20 -13.62
C LEU A 251 -8.56 -6.38 -14.38
N ALA A 252 -9.41 -7.33 -13.96
CA ALA A 252 -10.70 -7.57 -14.61
C ALA A 252 -11.61 -6.32 -14.60
N TRP A 253 -11.54 -5.51 -13.53
CA TRP A 253 -12.22 -4.23 -13.46
C TRP A 253 -11.68 -3.22 -14.48
N VAL A 254 -10.36 -3.10 -14.61
CA VAL A 254 -9.73 -2.23 -15.63
C VAL A 254 -10.08 -2.69 -17.04
N GLU A 255 -10.01 -3.98 -17.32
CA GLU A 255 -10.36 -4.52 -18.65
C GLU A 255 -11.83 -4.26 -19.02
N LYS A 256 -12.74 -4.29 -18.04
CA LYS A 256 -14.14 -3.91 -18.26
C LYS A 256 -14.25 -2.45 -18.70
N LEU A 257 -13.50 -1.54 -18.08
CA LEU A 257 -13.45 -0.13 -18.48
C LEU A 257 -12.82 0.04 -19.86
N ALA A 258 -11.75 -0.71 -20.17
CA ALA A 258 -11.10 -0.67 -21.48
C ALA A 258 -12.07 -1.08 -22.60
N ARG A 259 -12.84 -2.16 -22.38
CA ARG A 259 -13.91 -2.58 -23.30
C ARG A 259 -15.00 -1.52 -23.47
N ALA A 260 -15.45 -0.89 -22.38
CA ALA A 260 -16.44 0.18 -22.43
C ALA A 260 -15.94 1.40 -23.22
N LYS A 261 -14.69 1.82 -23.01
CA LYS A 261 -14.04 2.92 -23.74
C LYS A 261 -13.95 2.63 -25.24
N LYS A 262 -13.61 1.40 -25.62
CA LYS A 262 -13.58 0.97 -27.03
C LYS A 262 -14.95 1.05 -27.70
N LEU A 263 -16.01 0.62 -27.00
CA LEU A 263 -17.37 0.67 -27.51
C LEU A 263 -17.91 2.11 -27.63
N ALA A 264 -17.47 3.02 -26.76
CA ALA A 264 -17.81 4.43 -26.83
C ALA A 264 -17.05 5.20 -27.93
N SER A 265 -15.96 4.65 -28.48
CA SER A 265 -15.18 5.28 -29.54
C SER A 265 -15.99 5.41 -30.85
N PRO A 266 -15.95 6.57 -31.54
CA PRO A 266 -16.66 6.79 -32.80
C PRO A 266 -16.36 5.75 -33.89
N SER A 267 -15.18 5.12 -33.84
CA SER A 267 -14.75 4.11 -34.81
C SER A 267 -15.53 2.79 -34.75
N HIS A 268 -16.26 2.50 -33.65
CA HIS A 268 -17.05 1.26 -33.53
C HIS A 268 -18.53 1.44 -33.88
N ARG A 269 -19.04 2.69 -33.92
CA ARG A 269 -20.41 3.02 -34.35
C ARG A 269 -20.61 3.01 -35.86
N ALA A 270 -19.55 2.78 -36.64
CA ALA A 270 -19.57 2.69 -38.09
C ALA A 270 -19.18 1.27 -38.55
N ALA A 271 -20.01 0.29 -38.27
CA ALA A 271 -20.05 -0.97 -39.00
C ALA A 271 -21.53 -1.32 -39.25
N PRO A 272 -21.99 -1.38 -40.52
CA PRO A 272 -23.33 -1.84 -40.86
C PRO A 272 -23.52 -3.34 -40.61
#